data_AF-A0A8S3HK42-F1
#
_entry.id   AF-A0A8S3HK42-F1
#
_cell.length_a   1.000
_cell.length_b   1.000
_cell.length_c   1.000
_cell.angle_alpha   90.00
_cell.angle_beta   90.00
_cell.angle_gamma   90.00
#
_symmetry.space_group_name_H-M   'P 1'
#
loop_
_entity.id
_entity.type
_entity.pdbx_description
1 polymer ?
#
loop_
_entity_poly.entity_id
_entity_poly.type
_entity_poly.pdbx_seq_one_letter_code
_entity_poly.pdbx_strand_id
1 'polypeptide(L)'
;IGTGEFNANDDRITSQLGVLDVPALCVISQGRVYHFDGRHFTESNIKEFVRKSIPITRYIPTLENYDDILTMITSYNKSNRLHALLITKQKTPTLRFVLPCLQYSARIQCALFNS
;
A
#
# COMPACT_ATOMS: atom_id res chain seq x y z
N ILE A 1 -7.97 -4.92 -1.69
CA ILE A 1 -7.50 -4.12 -2.85
C ILE A 1 -8.16 -4.72 -4.07
N GLY A 2 -8.75 -3.90 -4.92
CA GLY A 2 -9.47 -4.33 -6.12
C GLY A 2 -9.12 -3.44 -7.29
N THR A 3 -9.37 -3.94 -8.49
CA THR A 3 -9.32 -3.17 -9.73
C THR A 3 -10.74 -2.88 -10.17
N GLY A 4 -10.96 -1.73 -10.79
CA GLY A 4 -12.23 -1.36 -11.37
C GLY A 4 -12.00 -0.55 -12.63
N GLU A 5 -12.92 -0.70 -13.58
CA GLU A 5 -12.96 0.09 -14.80
C GLU A 5 -14.19 0.98 -14.74
N PHE A 6 -14.10 2.17 -15.30
CA PHE A 6 -15.22 3.10 -15.39
C PHE A 6 -15.23 3.75 -16.77
N ASN A 7 -16.43 4.14 -17.21
CA ASN A 7 -16.60 4.85 -18.47
C ASN A 7 -16.20 6.32 -18.28
N ALA A 8 -15.28 6.81 -19.12
CA ALA A 8 -14.85 8.21 -19.08
C ALA A 8 -15.95 9.21 -19.48
N ASN A 9 -17.04 8.76 -20.09
CA ASN A 9 -18.20 9.60 -20.38
C ASN A 9 -19.11 9.83 -19.15
N ASP A 10 -18.82 9.20 -18.00
CA ASP A 10 -19.49 9.52 -16.74
C ASP A 10 -18.82 10.74 -16.09
N ASP A 11 -19.35 11.93 -16.40
CA ASP A 11 -18.85 13.23 -15.94
C ASP A 11 -18.73 13.32 -14.42
N ARG A 12 -19.60 12.62 -13.68
CA ARG A 12 -19.56 12.64 -12.22
C ARG A 12 -18.35 11.89 -11.70
N ILE A 13 -18.08 10.69 -12.23
CA ILE A 13 -16.94 9.87 -11.82
C ILE A 13 -15.63 10.52 -12.26
N THR A 14 -15.53 11.00 -13.51
CA THR A 14 -14.31 11.65 -14.01
C THR A 14 -13.97 12.90 -13.22
N SER A 15 -14.96 13.74 -12.91
CA SER A 15 -14.76 14.94 -12.09
C SER A 15 -14.35 14.62 -10.66
N GLN A 16 -14.96 13.61 -10.03
CA GLN A 16 -14.60 13.18 -8.67
C GLN A 16 -13.19 12.58 -8.60
N LEU A 17 -12.78 11.88 -9.65
CA LEU A 17 -11.45 11.28 -9.74
C LEU A 17 -10.40 12.24 -10.30
N GLY A 18 -10.76 13.44 -10.76
CA GLY A 18 -9.82 14.41 -11.32
C GLY A 18 -9.17 13.95 -12.63
N VAL A 19 -9.89 13.17 -13.44
CA VAL A 19 -9.37 12.66 -14.73
C VAL A 19 -9.40 13.77 -15.77
N LEU A 20 -8.24 14.13 -16.32
CA LEU A 20 -8.09 15.18 -17.33
C LEU A 20 -8.02 14.62 -18.76
N ASP A 21 -7.32 13.49 -18.94
CA ASP A 21 -7.06 12.87 -20.23
C ASP A 21 -7.35 11.38 -20.20
N VAL A 22 -7.71 10.81 -21.35
CA VAL A 22 -7.97 9.37 -21.53
C VAL A 22 -6.98 8.74 -22.51
N PRO A 23 -6.55 7.48 -22.30
CA PRO A 23 -6.89 6.61 -21.17
C PRO A 23 -6.21 7.06 -19.87
N ALA A 24 -6.93 6.95 -18.75
CA ALA A 24 -6.42 7.29 -17.42
C ALA A 24 -6.23 6.04 -16.57
N LEU A 25 -5.14 6.01 -15.81
CA LEU A 25 -4.95 5.05 -14.72
C LEU A 25 -4.72 5.82 -13.43
N CYS A 26 -5.48 5.49 -12.40
CA CYS A 26 -5.32 6.07 -11.08
C CYS A 26 -5.36 4.99 -9.99
N VAL A 27 -4.68 5.27 -8.88
CA VAL A 27 -4.79 4.49 -7.65
C VAL A 27 -5.52 5.33 -6.62
N ILE A 28 -6.56 4.76 -6.02
CA ILE A 28 -7.28 5.39 -4.92
C ILE A 28 -6.82 4.73 -3.62
N SER A 29 -6.22 5.52 -2.73
CA SER A 29 -5.72 5.05 -1.44
C SER A 29 -6.04 6.07 -0.35
N GLN A 30 -6.75 5.64 0.70
CA GLN A 30 -7.17 6.48 1.82
C GLN A 30 -7.92 7.78 1.40
N GLY A 31 -8.77 7.69 0.38
CA GLY A 31 -9.51 8.84 -0.14
C GLY A 31 -8.67 9.83 -0.96
N ARG A 32 -7.39 9.51 -1.24
CA ARG A 32 -6.54 10.25 -2.17
C ARG A 32 -6.48 9.52 -3.51
N VAL A 33 -6.49 10.30 -4.58
CA VAL A 33 -6.33 9.81 -5.95
C VAL A 33 -4.91 10.12 -6.39
N TYR A 34 -4.20 9.10 -6.88
CA TYR A 34 -2.88 9.20 -7.47
C TYR A 34 -3.03 8.92 -8.96
N HIS A 35 -2.51 9.77 -9.83
CA HIS A 35 -2.59 9.58 -11.28
C HIS A 35 -1.29 8.99 -11.82
N PHE A 36 -1.42 8.12 -12.82
CA PHE A 36 -0.27 7.55 -13.51
C PHE A 36 0.24 8.55 -14.55
N ASP A 37 1.39 9.17 -14.28
CA ASP A 37 2.00 10.17 -15.17
C ASP A 37 2.93 9.54 -16.23
N GLY A 38 2.95 8.20 -16.32
CA GLY A 38 3.87 7.49 -17.21
C GLY A 38 3.48 7.60 -18.68
N ARG A 39 4.47 7.83 -19.55
CA ARG A 39 4.26 7.93 -21.01
C ARG A 39 3.75 6.63 -21.66
N HIS A 40 4.03 5.48 -21.03
CA HIS A 40 3.68 4.17 -21.56
C HIS A 40 3.09 3.26 -20.48
N PHE A 41 1.93 2.68 -20.78
CA PHE A 41 1.21 1.71 -19.95
C PHE A 41 1.82 0.31 -20.06
N THR A 42 3.08 0.18 -19.66
CA THR A 42 3.74 -1.14 -19.55
C THR A 42 3.49 -1.74 -18.17
N GLU A 43 3.49 -3.08 -18.09
CA GLU A 43 3.31 -3.79 -16.82
C GLU A 43 4.31 -3.34 -15.74
N SER A 44 5.57 -3.15 -16.11
CA SER A 44 6.63 -2.68 -15.21
C SER A 44 6.34 -1.30 -14.63
N ASN A 45 5.94 -0.35 -15.49
CA ASN A 45 5.64 1.02 -15.06
C ASN A 45 4.41 1.06 -14.15
N ILE A 46 3.38 0.28 -14.48
CA ILE A 46 2.15 0.19 -13.66
C ILE A 46 2.47 -0.40 -12.28
N LYS A 47 3.27 -1.47 -12.23
CA LYS A 47 3.71 -2.08 -10.96
C LYS A 47 4.50 -1.09 -10.10
N GLU A 48 5.41 -0.35 -10.70
CA GLU A 48 6.19 0.67 -9.99
C GLU A 48 5.29 1.80 -9.46
N PHE A 49 4.37 2.28 -10.28
CA PHE A 49 3.39 3.29 -9.88
C PHE A 49 2.54 2.83 -8.71
N VAL A 50 1.92 1.64 -8.80
CA VAL A 50 1.13 1.07 -7.70
C VAL A 50 1.95 0.97 -6.42
N ARG A 51 3.22 0.55 -6.52
CA ARG A 51 4.11 0.47 -5.35
C ARG A 51 4.38 1.83 -4.72
N LYS A 52 4.51 2.90 -5.51
CA LYS A 52 4.74 4.28 -5.04
C LYS A 52 3.47 4.91 -4.45
N SER A 53 2.29 4.58 -4.99
CA SER A 53 1.00 5.14 -4.57
C SER A 53 0.48 4.54 -3.27
N ILE A 54 0.96 3.36 -2.89
CA ILE A 54 0.62 2.73 -1.60
C ILE A 54 1.59 3.26 -0.52
N PRO A 55 1.11 3.91 0.55
CA PRO A 55 1.97 4.45 1.60
C PRO A 55 2.43 3.34 2.55
N ILE A 56 3.30 2.45 2.08
CA ILE A 56 3.74 1.23 2.79
C ILE A 56 4.24 1.56 4.20
N THR A 57 5.11 2.55 4.32
CA THR A 57 5.76 2.95 5.59
C THR A 57 4.76 3.42 6.65
N ARG A 58 3.59 3.91 6.23
CA ARG A 58 2.52 4.33 7.16
C ARG A 58 1.84 3.15 7.84
N TYR A 59 1.82 1.99 7.19
CA TYR A 59 1.07 0.80 7.64
C TYR A 59 1.96 -0.33 8.14
N ILE A 60 3.20 -0.36 7.68
CA ILE A 60 4.18 -1.40 7.98
C ILE A 60 5.42 -0.67 8.50
N PRO A 61 5.54 -0.46 9.82
CA PRO A 61 6.74 0.10 10.41
C PRO A 61 7.94 -0.81 10.11
N THR A 62 9.07 -0.17 9.87
CA THR A 62 10.37 -0.84 9.83
C THR A 62 10.95 -0.83 11.23
N LEU A 63 11.33 -2.00 11.72
CA LEU A 63 12.04 -2.23 12.97
C LEU A 63 13.53 -2.37 12.62
N GLU A 64 14.37 -1.67 13.36
CA GLU A 64 15.81 -1.61 13.08
C GLU A 64 16.62 -2.43 14.09
N ASN A 65 16.08 -2.64 15.29
CA ASN A 65 16.79 -3.31 16.38
C ASN A 65 15.88 -4.28 17.16
N TYR A 66 16.49 -5.00 18.10
CA TYR A 66 15.80 -5.97 18.95
C TYR A 66 14.78 -5.30 19.89
N ASP A 67 15.06 -4.10 20.37
CA ASP A 67 14.17 -3.36 21.28
C ASP A 67 12.87 -2.94 20.57
N ASP A 68 12.93 -2.63 19.28
CA ASP A 68 11.76 -2.36 18.45
C ASP A 68 10.85 -3.60 18.34
N ILE A 69 11.45 -4.78 18.20
CA ILE A 69 10.72 -6.06 18.17
C ILE A 69 10.06 -6.33 19.52
N LEU A 70 10.81 -6.15 20.62
CA LEU A 70 10.25 -6.28 21.97
C LEU A 70 9.09 -5.30 22.21
N THR A 71 9.21 -4.06 21.76
CA THR A 71 8.17 -3.03 21.88
C THR A 71 6.91 -3.43 21.10
N MET A 72 7.07 -3.93 19.87
CA MET A 72 5.96 -4.46 19.08
C MET A 72 5.27 -5.63 19.80
N ILE A 73 6.03 -6.61 20.29
CA ILE A 73 5.47 -7.78 21.00
C ILE A 73 4.75 -7.36 22.27
N THR A 74 5.34 -6.50 23.08
CA THR A 74 4.74 -6.03 24.35
C THR A 74 3.50 -5.16 24.15
N SER A 75 3.37 -4.49 23.00
CA SER A 75 2.15 -3.76 22.62
C SER A 75 0.92 -4.67 22.41
N TYR A 76 1.11 -5.99 22.32
CA TYR A 76 0.06 -7.00 22.13
C TYR A 76 -1.07 -6.88 23.16
N ASN A 77 -0.72 -6.58 24.41
CA ASN A 77 -1.69 -6.43 25.50
C ASN A 77 -2.66 -5.25 25.29
N LYS A 78 -2.35 -4.32 24.38
CA LYS A 78 -3.16 -3.12 24.12
C LYS A 78 -4.00 -3.22 22.84
N SER A 79 -3.59 -3.99 21.84
CA SER A 79 -4.23 -3.97 20.51
C SER A 79 -5.13 -5.17 20.21
N ASN A 80 -5.00 -6.30 20.93
CA ASN A 80 -5.67 -7.58 20.63
C ASN A 80 -5.55 -8.01 19.15
N ARG A 81 -4.50 -7.55 18.45
CA ARG A 81 -4.20 -7.89 17.06
C ARG A 81 -3.09 -8.94 17.01
N LEU A 82 -3.12 -9.78 15.98
CA LEU A 82 -2.01 -10.67 15.69
C LEU A 82 -0.82 -9.87 15.15
N HIS A 83 0.39 -10.23 15.56
CA HIS A 83 1.62 -9.62 15.10
C HIS A 83 2.26 -10.45 13.99
N ALA A 84 2.57 -9.81 12.85
CA ALA A 84 3.28 -10.43 11.74
C ALA A 84 4.58 -9.66 11.47
N LEU A 85 5.72 -10.34 11.56
CA LEU A 85 7.03 -9.77 11.31
C LEU A 85 7.62 -10.36 10.02
N LEU A 86 7.95 -9.51 9.05
CA LEU A 86 8.71 -9.92 7.88
C LEU A 86 10.20 -9.63 8.10
N ILE A 87 10.99 -10.68 8.21
CA ILE A 87 12.45 -10.58 8.23
C ILE A 87 12.96 -10.66 6.80
N THR A 88 13.66 -9.62 6.35
CA THR A 88 14.17 -9.58 4.97
C THR A 88 15.42 -8.72 4.87
N LYS A 89 16.25 -9.00 3.85
CA LYS A 89 17.40 -8.16 3.46
C LYS A 89 16.98 -7.01 2.53
N GLN A 90 15.73 -7.04 2.04
CA GLN A 90 15.22 -6.05 1.10
C GLN A 90 14.64 -4.85 1.86
N LYS A 91 15.17 -3.64 1.60
CA LYS A 91 14.69 -2.39 2.23
C LYS A 91 13.20 -2.12 2.04
N THR A 92 12.61 -2.63 0.96
CA THR A 92 11.20 -2.38 0.64
C THR A 92 10.47 -3.71 0.41
N PRO A 93 9.39 -3.99 1.17
CA PRO A 93 8.67 -5.24 1.06
C PRO A 93 7.99 -5.37 -0.32
N THR A 94 7.81 -6.61 -0.75
CA THR A 94 7.08 -6.90 -1.99
C THR A 94 5.58 -6.60 -1.82
N LEU A 95 4.88 -6.28 -2.92
CA LEU A 95 3.44 -6.10 -2.89
C LEU A 95 2.72 -7.34 -2.33
N ARG A 96 3.23 -8.55 -2.56
CA ARG A 96 2.66 -9.79 -2.01
C ARG A 96 2.59 -9.79 -0.48
N PHE A 97 3.50 -9.11 0.20
CA PHE A 97 3.46 -8.92 1.66
C PHE A 97 2.60 -7.72 2.06
N VAL A 98 2.72 -6.60 1.32
CA VAL A 98 2.00 -5.36 1.63
C VAL A 98 0.48 -5.53 1.52
N LEU A 99 -0.01 -6.19 0.47
CA LEU A 99 -1.44 -6.28 0.18
C LEU A 99 -2.22 -6.99 1.31
N PRO A 100 -1.81 -8.17 1.83
CA PRO A 100 -2.45 -8.78 2.99
C PRO A 100 -2.39 -7.91 4.24
N CYS A 101 -1.26 -7.24 4.50
CA CYS A 101 -1.13 -6.35 5.66
C CYS A 101 -2.14 -5.19 5.64
N LEU A 102 -2.40 -4.62 4.46
CA LEU A 102 -3.42 -3.59 4.30
C LEU A 102 -4.84 -4.16 4.45
N GLN A 103 -5.12 -5.28 3.78
CA GLN A 103 -6.42 -5.94 3.78
C GLN A 103 -6.85 -6.39 5.19
N TYR A 104 -5.90 -6.86 6.00
CA TYR A 104 -6.16 -7.36 7.35
C TYR A 104 -5.66 -6.41 8.44
N SER A 105 -5.38 -5.14 8.13
CA SER A 105 -4.81 -4.15 9.07
C SER A 105 -5.60 -3.96 10.38
N ALA A 106 -6.91 -4.21 10.36
CA ALA A 106 -7.74 -4.17 11.56
C ALA A 106 -7.49 -5.36 12.53
N ARG A 107 -6.97 -6.47 12.01
CA ARG A 107 -6.78 -7.75 12.73
C ARG A 107 -5.32 -8.13 12.92
N ILE A 108 -4.46 -7.70 12.00
CA ILE A 108 -3.03 -8.03 11.95
C ILE A 108 -2.24 -6.72 11.93
N GLN A 109 -1.32 -6.58 12.88
CA GLN A 109 -0.32 -5.53 12.88
C GLN A 109 0.96 -6.11 12.29
N CYS A 110 1.33 -5.63 11.11
CA CYS A 110 2.51 -6.04 10.39
C CYS A 110 3.70 -5.14 10.70
N ALA A 111 4.92 -5.67 10.68
CA ALA A 111 6.15 -4.91 10.69
C ALA A 111 7.22 -5.56 9.80
N LEU A 112 8.22 -4.80 9.42
CA LEU A 112 9.39 -5.23 8.65
C LEU A 112 10.62 -5.20 9.55
N PHE A 113 11.46 -6.23 9.57
CA PHE A 113 12.78 -6.18 10.17
C PHE A 113 13.85 -6.35 9.10
N ASN A 114 14.69 -5.33 8.96
CA ASN A 114 15.80 -5.35 8.01
C ASN A 114 17.02 -5.98 8.68
N SER A 115 17.42 -7.16 8.21
CA SER A 115 18.62 -7.88 8.66
C SER A 115 19.72 -7.90 7.61
#